data_AF-A0A6M4M9Q2-F1
#
_entry.id   AF-A0A6M4M9Q2-F1
#
_cell.length_a   1.000
_cell.length_b   1.000
_cell.length_c   1.000
_cell.angle_alpha   90.00
_cell.angle_beta   90.00
_cell.angle_gamma   90.00
#
_symmetry.space_group_name_H-M   'P 1'
#
loop_
_entity.id
_entity.type
_entity.pdbx_description
1 polymer ?
#
loop_
_entity_poly.entity_id
_entity_poly.type
_entity_poly.pdbx_seq_one_letter_code
_entity_poly.pdbx_strand_id
1 'polypeptide(L)'
;MHNVSNPLQACNDIFFRPNGVFRAVAEKDNWSWFPFFIVIVLAIVPTYFYLNFVDFSWYADQIMHSQYGDLSPVEQEQFRQNMTLNSAMIFGLSATVIGFIAINALVAVYLNLATKADKDNLHGFTDWYGFTWWAAMPTVINSLIAMFLILLADDHQLYPSVLAPLSAAYVFGMDMGSSWYGFAQSFRLDNIWGIYLTVVGIKQWTSFTTKKATIIGVAPYVIIWSVWIIIVIS
;
A
#
# COMPACT_ATOMS: atom_id res chain seq x y z
N MET A 1 -16.61 -24.84 -12.82
CA MET A 1 -15.95 -23.51 -12.90
C MET A 1 -16.38 -22.71 -11.68
N HIS A 2 -15.46 -22.04 -10.99
CA HIS A 2 -15.80 -21.21 -9.83
C HIS A 2 -16.58 -19.97 -10.30
N ASN A 3 -17.82 -19.81 -9.84
CA ASN A 3 -18.67 -18.69 -10.21
C ASN A 3 -18.69 -17.63 -9.09
N VAL A 4 -18.42 -16.38 -9.43
CA VAL A 4 -18.44 -15.25 -8.50
C VAL A 4 -19.74 -14.47 -8.75
N SER A 5 -20.65 -14.52 -7.79
CA SER A 5 -22.03 -14.06 -7.97
C SER A 5 -22.26 -12.59 -7.56
N ASN A 6 -21.43 -12.06 -6.66
CA ASN A 6 -21.58 -10.71 -6.11
C ASN A 6 -20.22 -10.15 -5.64
N PRO A 7 -20.10 -8.81 -5.46
CA PRO A 7 -18.81 -8.19 -5.14
C PRO A 7 -18.30 -8.49 -3.72
N LEU A 8 -19.18 -8.77 -2.74
CA LEU A 8 -18.75 -9.17 -1.39
C LEU A 8 -18.08 -10.54 -1.40
N GLN A 9 -18.66 -11.48 -2.15
CA GLN A 9 -18.04 -12.78 -2.41
C GLN A 9 -16.69 -12.57 -3.12
N ALA A 10 -16.62 -11.69 -4.13
CA ALA A 10 -15.39 -11.39 -4.83
C ALA A 10 -14.29 -10.84 -3.89
N CYS A 11 -14.63 -9.98 -2.93
CA CYS A 11 -13.70 -9.45 -1.93
C CYS A 11 -13.09 -10.53 -1.02
N ASN A 12 -13.80 -11.63 -0.77
CA ASN A 12 -13.25 -12.78 -0.05
C ASN A 12 -12.47 -13.71 -0.99
N ASP A 13 -13.01 -13.96 -2.19
CA ASP A 13 -12.44 -14.91 -3.13
C ASP A 13 -11.14 -14.41 -3.78
N ILE A 14 -10.87 -13.10 -3.78
CA ILE A 14 -9.65 -12.52 -4.36
C ILE A 14 -8.37 -13.09 -3.73
N PHE A 15 -8.41 -13.45 -2.44
CA PHE A 15 -7.26 -13.99 -1.71
C PHE A 15 -6.92 -15.42 -2.12
N PHE A 16 -7.93 -16.24 -2.47
CA PHE A 16 -7.75 -17.68 -2.66
C PHE A 16 -8.01 -18.16 -4.09
N ARG A 17 -8.86 -17.44 -4.82
CA ARG A 17 -9.37 -17.79 -6.16
C ARG A 17 -9.37 -16.59 -7.12
N PRO A 18 -8.25 -15.85 -7.25
CA PRO A 18 -8.20 -14.58 -7.97
C PRO A 18 -8.58 -14.68 -9.44
N ASN A 19 -8.30 -15.80 -10.12
CA ASN A 19 -8.66 -16.00 -11.53
C ASN A 19 -10.18 -15.85 -11.78
N GLY A 20 -11.01 -16.38 -10.87
CA GLY A 20 -12.47 -16.28 -10.99
C GLY A 20 -12.95 -14.85 -10.75
N VAL A 21 -12.34 -14.15 -9.80
CA VAL A 21 -12.64 -12.76 -9.50
C VAL A 21 -12.28 -11.86 -10.68
N PHE A 22 -11.05 -11.93 -11.20
CA PHE A 22 -10.63 -11.12 -12.33
C PHE A 22 -11.43 -11.39 -13.60
N ARG A 23 -11.87 -12.63 -13.83
CA ARG A 23 -12.81 -12.91 -14.92
C ARG A 23 -14.15 -12.22 -14.72
N ALA A 24 -14.72 -12.31 -13.52
CA ALA A 24 -16.00 -11.68 -13.22
C ALA A 24 -15.93 -10.15 -13.34
N VAL A 25 -14.89 -9.52 -12.79
CA VAL A 25 -14.75 -8.06 -12.79
C VAL A 25 -14.35 -7.46 -14.14
N ALA A 26 -13.93 -8.29 -15.11
CA ALA A 26 -13.77 -7.86 -16.50
C ALA A 26 -15.12 -7.55 -17.18
N GLU A 27 -16.22 -8.15 -16.70
CA GLU A 27 -17.56 -8.03 -17.31
C GLU A 27 -18.56 -7.26 -16.42
N LYS A 28 -18.14 -6.87 -15.20
CA LYS A 28 -19.03 -6.28 -14.20
C LYS A 28 -18.61 -4.87 -13.85
N ASP A 29 -19.45 -3.92 -14.22
CA ASP A 29 -19.27 -2.52 -13.86
C ASP A 29 -19.45 -2.29 -12.35
N ASN A 30 -18.79 -1.25 -11.83
CA ASN A 30 -18.95 -0.72 -10.48
C ASN A 30 -18.57 -1.65 -9.31
N TRP A 31 -18.21 -2.92 -9.55
CA TRP A 31 -17.82 -3.84 -8.48
C TRP A 31 -16.58 -3.36 -7.72
N SER A 32 -15.68 -2.64 -8.39
CA SER A 32 -14.43 -2.11 -7.80
C SER A 32 -14.65 -1.04 -6.73
N TRP A 33 -15.86 -0.49 -6.57
CA TRP A 33 -16.18 0.38 -5.43
C TRP A 33 -16.09 -0.35 -4.09
N PHE A 34 -16.35 -1.66 -4.06
CA PHE A 34 -16.25 -2.45 -2.84
C PHE A 34 -14.82 -2.55 -2.31
N PRO A 35 -13.82 -3.07 -3.07
CA PRO A 35 -12.44 -3.07 -2.61
C PRO A 35 -11.90 -1.65 -2.42
N PHE A 36 -12.36 -0.65 -3.19
CA PHE A 36 -12.00 0.76 -2.95
C PHE A 36 -12.33 1.21 -1.52
N PHE A 37 -13.59 1.08 -1.09
CA PHE A 37 -13.99 1.51 0.25
C PHE A 37 -13.34 0.66 1.33
N ILE A 38 -13.24 -0.66 1.13
CA ILE A 38 -12.59 -1.56 2.09
C ILE A 38 -11.13 -1.16 2.29
N VAL A 39 -10.36 -1.02 1.21
CA VAL A 39 -8.93 -0.67 1.26
C VAL A 39 -8.73 0.71 1.88
N ILE A 40 -9.50 1.73 1.49
CA ILE A 40 -9.37 3.09 2.03
C ILE A 40 -9.68 3.13 3.53
N VAL A 41 -10.80 2.54 3.96
CA VAL A 41 -11.17 2.52 5.38
C VAL A 41 -10.12 1.76 6.19
N LEU A 42 -9.69 0.59 5.72
CA LEU A 42 -8.71 -0.22 6.44
C LEU A 42 -7.30 0.38 6.38
N ALA A 43 -6.99 1.24 5.42
CA ALA A 43 -5.72 1.95 5.40
C ALA A 43 -5.64 3.06 6.45
N ILE A 44 -6.76 3.74 6.75
CA ILE A 44 -6.76 4.90 7.66
C ILE A 44 -6.99 4.53 9.13
N VAL A 45 -7.75 3.48 9.42
CA VAL A 45 -8.09 3.10 10.81
C VAL A 45 -6.85 2.77 11.66
N PRO A 46 -5.87 1.98 11.19
CA PRO A 46 -4.66 1.70 11.98
C PRO A 46 -3.88 2.97 12.33
N THR A 47 -3.76 3.91 11.37
CA THR A 47 -3.10 5.20 11.58
C THR A 47 -3.82 6.04 12.63
N TYR A 48 -5.16 6.07 12.58
CA TYR A 48 -5.96 6.76 13.58
C TYR A 48 -5.77 6.15 14.98
N PHE A 49 -5.85 4.83 15.11
CA PHE A 49 -5.61 4.14 16.39
C PHE A 49 -4.19 4.36 16.89
N TYR A 50 -3.19 4.21 16.04
CA TYR A 50 -1.79 4.40 16.38
C TYR A 50 -1.53 5.80 16.97
N LEU A 51 -1.96 6.87 16.28
CA LEU A 51 -1.72 8.24 16.75
C LEU A 51 -2.46 8.57 18.06
N ASN A 52 -3.60 7.95 18.32
CA ASN A 52 -4.32 8.13 19.60
C ASN A 52 -3.78 7.21 20.71
N PHE A 53 -3.04 6.17 20.37
CA PHE A 53 -2.44 5.23 21.31
C PHE A 53 -1.07 5.70 21.79
N VAL A 54 -0.21 6.21 20.89
CA VAL A 54 1.17 6.54 21.26
C VAL A 54 1.28 7.78 22.13
N ASP A 55 2.32 7.83 22.97
CA ASP A 55 2.76 9.08 23.58
C ASP A 55 3.20 10.03 22.46
N PHE A 56 2.37 11.04 22.21
CA PHE A 56 2.59 11.93 21.09
C PHE A 56 3.84 12.79 21.25
N SER A 57 4.26 13.10 22.49
CA SER A 57 5.50 13.86 22.74
C SER A 57 6.73 13.03 22.37
N TRP A 58 6.73 11.76 22.78
CA TRP A 58 7.77 10.81 22.37
C TRP A 58 7.76 10.60 20.85
N TYR A 59 6.59 10.39 20.23
CA TYR A 59 6.46 10.23 18.79
C TYR A 59 7.00 11.46 18.05
N ALA A 60 6.66 12.66 18.53
CA ALA A 60 7.16 13.92 18.01
C ALA A 60 8.69 13.97 18.03
N ASP A 61 9.30 13.62 19.15
CA ASP A 61 10.76 13.59 19.28
C ASP A 61 11.40 12.56 18.34
N GLN A 62 10.80 11.37 18.18
CA GLN A 62 11.28 10.37 17.21
C GLN A 62 11.27 10.91 15.77
N ILE A 63 10.20 11.62 15.37
CA ILE A 63 10.12 12.23 14.04
C ILE A 63 11.15 13.36 13.89
N MET A 64 11.32 14.21 14.91
CA MET A 64 12.32 15.28 14.88
C MET A 64 13.74 14.73 14.73
N HIS A 65 14.10 13.71 15.51
CA HIS A 65 15.42 13.08 15.44
C HIS A 65 15.67 12.37 14.10
N SER A 66 14.65 11.69 13.56
CA SER A 66 14.81 10.89 12.34
C SER A 66 14.72 11.68 11.02
N GLN A 67 13.92 12.77 10.97
CA GLN A 67 13.67 13.50 9.71
C GLN A 67 14.26 14.91 9.69
N TYR A 68 14.48 15.51 10.87
CA TYR A 68 14.84 16.92 11.00
C TYR A 68 16.10 17.14 11.86
N GLY A 69 16.83 16.06 12.17
CA GLY A 69 18.02 16.10 13.03
C GLY A 69 19.13 17.03 12.51
N ASP A 70 19.21 17.22 11.19
CA ASP A 70 20.21 18.07 10.53
C ASP A 70 19.81 19.56 10.45
N LEU A 71 18.59 19.92 10.85
CA LEU A 71 18.12 21.31 10.86
C LEU A 71 18.65 22.08 12.07
N SER A 72 18.68 23.42 11.96
CA SER A 72 19.07 24.27 13.08
C SER A 72 18.09 24.16 14.26
N PRO A 73 18.51 24.45 15.50
CA PRO A 73 17.62 24.40 16.66
C PRO A 73 16.37 25.27 16.53
N VAL A 74 16.47 26.41 15.85
CA VAL A 74 15.35 27.33 15.62
C VAL A 74 14.34 26.73 14.64
N GLU A 75 14.81 26.09 13.57
CA GLU A 75 13.93 25.42 12.61
C GLU A 75 13.25 24.20 13.25
N GLN A 76 14.00 23.38 14.01
CA GLN A 76 13.43 22.25 14.74
C GLN A 76 12.32 22.68 15.70
N GLU A 77 12.49 23.79 16.42
CA GLU A 77 11.46 24.33 17.30
C GLU A 77 10.21 24.77 16.54
N GLN A 78 10.37 25.39 15.36
CA GLN A 78 9.23 25.73 14.49
C GLN A 78 8.47 24.49 14.02
N PHE A 79 9.15 23.40 13.68
CA PHE A 79 8.49 22.15 13.32
C PHE A 79 7.77 21.52 14.52
N ARG A 80 8.39 21.50 15.70
CA ARG A 80 7.76 20.98 16.94
C ARG A 80 6.48 21.72 17.28
N GLN A 81 6.48 23.06 17.22
CA GLN A 81 5.31 23.86 17.56
C GLN A 81 4.10 23.57 16.65
N ASN A 82 4.35 23.24 15.38
CA ASN A 82 3.29 22.92 14.43
C ASN A 82 2.90 21.45 14.46
N MET A 83 3.76 20.57 14.96
CA MET A 83 3.51 19.14 15.07
C MET A 83 2.68 18.84 16.31
N THR A 84 1.38 19.01 16.17
CA THR A 84 0.36 18.62 17.15
C THR A 84 -0.30 17.31 16.74
N LEU A 85 -0.92 16.60 17.70
CA LEU A 85 -1.69 15.39 17.42
C LEU A 85 -2.74 15.63 16.30
N ASN A 86 -3.44 16.76 16.36
CA ASN A 86 -4.43 17.11 15.34
C ASN A 86 -3.81 17.30 13.96
N SER A 87 -2.68 18.02 13.86
CA SER A 87 -1.98 18.20 12.58
C SER A 87 -1.47 16.87 12.02
N ALA A 88 -0.93 16.00 12.87
CA ALA A 88 -0.44 14.68 12.49
C ALA A 88 -1.58 13.76 12.04
N MET A 89 -2.74 13.82 12.70
CA MET A 89 -3.93 13.08 12.27
C MET A 89 -4.44 13.57 10.92
N ILE A 90 -4.65 14.89 10.75
CA ILE A 90 -5.12 15.46 9.48
C ILE A 90 -4.16 15.08 8.36
N PHE A 91 -2.87 15.29 8.56
CA PHE A 91 -1.84 14.95 7.58
C PHE A 91 -1.81 13.44 7.31
N GLY A 92 -1.67 12.60 8.34
CA GLY A 92 -1.53 11.15 8.19
C GLY A 92 -2.73 10.50 7.50
N LEU A 93 -3.95 10.86 7.90
CA LEU A 93 -5.17 10.31 7.29
C LEU A 93 -5.35 10.83 5.85
N SER A 94 -5.21 12.13 5.62
CA SER A 94 -5.36 12.69 4.26
C SER A 94 -4.27 12.22 3.30
N ALA A 95 -3.00 12.19 3.73
CA ALA A 95 -1.89 11.68 2.95
C ALA A 95 -2.07 10.19 2.61
N THR A 96 -2.62 9.39 3.54
CA THR A 96 -2.95 7.99 3.27
C THR A 96 -4.01 7.89 2.17
N VAL A 97 -5.16 8.57 2.31
CA VAL A 97 -6.25 8.51 1.32
C VAL A 97 -5.80 9.01 -0.05
N ILE A 98 -5.19 10.19 -0.10
CA ILE A 98 -4.71 10.81 -1.33
C ILE A 98 -3.62 9.94 -1.97
N GLY A 99 -2.69 9.42 -1.15
CA GLY A 99 -1.62 8.54 -1.58
C GLY A 99 -2.15 7.27 -2.24
N PHE A 100 -3.13 6.60 -1.63
CA PHE A 100 -3.78 5.42 -2.21
C PHE A 100 -4.48 5.73 -3.54
N ILE A 101 -5.25 6.82 -3.61
CA ILE A 101 -5.93 7.22 -4.85
C ILE A 101 -4.90 7.51 -5.95
N ALA A 102 -3.88 8.30 -5.64
CA ALA A 102 -2.85 8.69 -6.59
C ALA A 102 -2.03 7.50 -7.09
N ILE A 103 -1.57 6.62 -6.20
CA ILE A 103 -0.75 5.48 -6.61
C ILE A 103 -1.54 4.48 -7.45
N ASN A 104 -2.81 4.21 -7.10
CA ASN A 104 -3.68 3.36 -7.91
C ASN A 104 -3.93 3.97 -9.29
N ALA A 105 -4.12 5.28 -9.39
CA ALA A 105 -4.26 5.97 -10.66
C ALA A 105 -2.98 5.89 -11.51
N LEU A 106 -1.81 6.09 -10.90
CA LEU A 106 -0.52 5.97 -11.59
C LEU A 106 -0.28 4.55 -12.12
N VAL A 107 -0.56 3.53 -11.31
CA VAL A 107 -0.45 2.13 -11.72
C VAL A 107 -1.46 1.81 -12.82
N ALA A 108 -2.69 2.34 -12.75
CA ALA A 108 -3.69 2.17 -13.80
C ALA A 108 -3.27 2.82 -15.13
N VAL A 109 -2.68 4.02 -15.09
CA VAL A 109 -2.07 4.64 -16.29
C VAL A 109 -1.00 3.73 -16.86
N TYR A 110 -0.09 3.25 -16.01
CA TYR A 110 0.97 2.33 -16.42
C TYR A 110 0.41 1.06 -17.08
N LEU A 111 -0.53 0.37 -16.44
CA LEU A 111 -1.13 -0.86 -16.96
C LEU A 111 -1.87 -0.63 -18.27
N ASN A 112 -2.65 0.45 -18.36
CA ASN A 112 -3.35 0.83 -19.58
C ASN A 112 -2.37 1.04 -20.76
N LEU A 113 -1.23 1.70 -20.52
CA LEU A 113 -0.20 1.90 -21.54
C LEU A 113 0.56 0.61 -21.87
N ALA A 114 0.97 -0.15 -20.86
CA ALA A 114 1.78 -1.36 -21.01
C ALA A 114 1.02 -2.51 -21.70
N THR A 115 -0.31 -2.53 -21.57
CA THR A 115 -1.18 -3.54 -22.19
C THR A 115 -1.77 -3.11 -23.52
N LYS A 116 -1.58 -1.85 -23.93
CA LYS A 116 -2.11 -1.29 -25.20
C LYS A 116 -1.63 -2.02 -26.47
N ALA A 117 -0.50 -2.71 -26.39
CA ALA A 117 0.01 -3.50 -27.51
C ALA A 117 -0.78 -4.80 -27.76
N ASP A 118 -1.64 -5.21 -26.83
CA ASP A 118 -2.60 -6.29 -27.04
C ASP A 118 -3.79 -5.80 -27.83
N LYS A 119 -4.06 -6.39 -29.00
CA LYS A 119 -5.19 -6.01 -29.85
C LYS A 119 -6.52 -6.54 -29.32
N ASP A 120 -6.48 -7.59 -28.51
CA ASP A 120 -7.66 -8.24 -27.95
C ASP A 120 -8.07 -7.63 -26.61
N ASN A 121 -7.24 -6.76 -26.04
CA ASN A 121 -7.53 -6.07 -24.79
C ASN A 121 -8.50 -4.92 -25.03
N LEU A 122 -9.71 -5.05 -24.50
CA LEU A 122 -10.76 -4.03 -24.57
C LEU A 122 -10.77 -3.07 -23.37
N HIS A 123 -9.92 -3.31 -22.37
CA HIS A 123 -9.93 -2.58 -21.11
C HIS A 123 -9.19 -1.24 -21.19
N GLY A 124 -9.89 -0.17 -20.83
CA GLY A 124 -9.36 1.20 -20.77
C GLY A 124 -8.83 1.58 -19.38
N PHE A 125 -8.47 2.85 -19.21
CA PHE A 125 -7.94 3.38 -17.94
C PHE A 125 -8.85 3.10 -16.74
N THR A 126 -10.16 3.30 -16.88
CA THR A 126 -11.13 3.12 -15.79
C THR A 126 -11.22 1.67 -15.33
N ASP A 127 -11.08 0.72 -16.25
CA ASP A 127 -11.06 -0.70 -15.95
C ASP A 127 -9.79 -1.05 -15.17
N TRP A 128 -8.63 -0.57 -15.64
CA TRP A 128 -7.36 -0.75 -14.94
C TRP A 128 -7.33 -0.03 -13.58
N TYR A 129 -8.01 1.10 -13.43
CA TYR A 129 -8.14 1.77 -12.14
C TYR A 129 -9.05 0.98 -11.18
N GLY A 130 -10.14 0.42 -11.68
CA GLY A 130 -10.96 -0.52 -10.90
C GLY A 130 -10.15 -1.76 -10.49
N PHE A 131 -9.35 -2.28 -11.42
CA PHE A 131 -8.47 -3.42 -11.21
C PHE A 131 -7.47 -3.24 -10.07
N THR A 132 -6.82 -2.07 -9.98
CA THR A 132 -5.78 -1.85 -8.97
C THR A 132 -6.33 -1.95 -7.55
N TRP A 133 -7.60 -1.59 -7.30
CA TRP A 133 -8.23 -1.77 -5.99
C TRP A 133 -8.38 -3.25 -5.61
N TRP A 134 -8.70 -4.13 -6.56
CA TRP A 134 -8.70 -5.57 -6.32
C TRP A 134 -7.30 -6.10 -6.01
N ALA A 135 -6.29 -5.63 -6.75
CA ALA A 135 -4.91 -6.00 -6.50
C ALA A 135 -4.37 -5.45 -5.16
N ALA A 136 -4.97 -4.39 -4.63
CA ALA A 136 -4.62 -3.78 -3.33
C ALA A 136 -5.30 -4.46 -2.12
N MET A 137 -6.21 -5.41 -2.33
CA MET A 137 -6.90 -6.13 -1.23
C MET A 137 -5.97 -6.79 -0.20
N PRO A 138 -4.79 -7.34 -0.54
CA PRO A 138 -3.82 -7.85 0.45
C PRO A 138 -3.45 -6.85 1.54
N THR A 139 -3.47 -5.54 1.26
CA THR A 139 -3.19 -4.49 2.27
C THR A 139 -4.16 -4.52 3.44
N VAL A 140 -5.39 -4.99 3.23
CA VAL A 140 -6.39 -5.18 4.30
C VAL A 140 -5.86 -6.11 5.39
N ILE A 141 -5.15 -7.17 5.02
CA ILE A 141 -4.57 -8.12 5.98
C ILE A 141 -3.48 -7.44 6.80
N ASN A 142 -2.59 -6.66 6.16
CA ASN A 142 -1.61 -5.87 6.89
C ASN A 142 -2.26 -4.93 7.90
N SER A 143 -3.30 -4.20 7.50
CA SER A 143 -4.01 -3.27 8.37
C SER A 143 -4.68 -3.96 9.56
N LEU A 144 -5.30 -5.12 9.35
CA LEU A 144 -5.89 -5.92 10.43
C LEU A 144 -4.82 -6.38 11.43
N ILE A 145 -3.67 -6.83 10.96
CA ILE A 145 -2.54 -7.22 11.82
C ILE A 145 -2.01 -5.99 12.58
N ALA A 146 -1.84 -4.84 11.91
CA ALA A 146 -1.37 -3.61 12.53
C ALA A 146 -2.30 -3.18 13.67
N MET A 147 -3.63 -3.17 13.44
CA MET A 147 -4.60 -2.86 14.48
C MET A 147 -4.53 -3.85 15.64
N PHE A 148 -4.42 -5.15 15.36
CA PHE A 148 -4.30 -6.17 16.39
C PHE A 148 -3.05 -5.96 17.26
N LEU A 149 -1.91 -5.65 16.65
CA LEU A 149 -0.66 -5.38 17.36
C LEU A 149 -0.73 -4.12 18.21
N ILE A 150 -1.34 -3.03 17.70
CA ILE A 150 -1.55 -1.80 18.47
C ILE A 150 -2.47 -2.07 19.67
N LEU A 151 -3.54 -2.84 19.50
CA LEU A 151 -4.47 -3.17 20.58
C LEU A 151 -3.86 -4.05 21.68
N LEU A 152 -2.80 -4.80 21.36
CA LEU A 152 -2.06 -5.63 22.31
C LEU A 152 -0.81 -4.96 22.88
N ALA A 153 -0.48 -3.74 22.45
CA ALA A 153 0.69 -3.05 22.94
C ALA A 153 0.43 -2.52 24.36
N ASP A 154 1.35 -2.86 25.28
CA ASP A 154 1.30 -2.38 26.67
C ASP A 154 2.11 -1.08 26.86
N ASP A 155 2.97 -0.74 25.90
CA ASP A 155 3.81 0.46 25.90
C ASP A 155 3.31 1.48 24.86
N HIS A 156 3.18 2.74 25.28
CA HIS A 156 2.74 3.85 24.43
C HIS A 156 3.90 4.42 23.59
N GLN A 157 5.14 3.96 23.79
CA GLN A 157 6.31 4.29 22.96
C GLN A 157 6.51 3.28 21.82
N LEU A 158 5.50 3.16 20.97
CA LEU A 158 5.47 2.17 19.89
C LEU A 158 5.93 2.78 18.56
N TYR A 159 6.94 2.17 17.92
CA TYR A 159 7.47 2.69 16.66
C TYR A 159 6.46 2.63 15.50
N PRO A 160 6.47 3.61 14.56
CA PRO A 160 5.56 3.67 13.42
C PRO A 160 5.62 2.45 12.48
N SER A 161 6.70 1.67 12.54
CA SER A 161 6.84 0.42 11.77
C SER A 161 5.70 -0.57 12.05
N VAL A 162 5.03 -0.48 13.21
CA VAL A 162 3.85 -1.30 13.54
C VAL A 162 2.65 -1.09 12.62
N LEU A 163 2.59 0.02 11.88
CA LEU A 163 1.58 0.25 10.83
C LEU A 163 1.81 -0.63 9.59
N ALA A 164 2.98 -1.23 9.51
CA ALA A 164 3.46 -2.04 8.40
C ALA A 164 4.04 -3.39 8.90
N PRO A 165 3.30 -4.20 9.67
CA PRO A 165 3.87 -5.37 10.34
C PRO A 165 4.34 -6.46 9.37
N LEU A 166 3.94 -6.39 8.10
CA LEU A 166 4.41 -7.27 7.04
C LEU A 166 5.64 -6.73 6.29
N SER A 167 6.23 -5.62 6.73
CA SER A 167 7.47 -5.06 6.17
C SER A 167 8.71 -5.76 6.70
N ALA A 168 9.77 -5.77 5.89
CA ALA A 168 11.08 -6.21 6.36
C ALA A 168 11.58 -5.34 7.52
N ALA A 169 11.29 -4.03 7.51
CA ALA A 169 11.69 -3.15 8.60
C ALA A 169 11.07 -3.57 9.94
N TYR A 170 9.78 -3.91 9.98
CA TYR A 170 9.13 -4.39 11.20
C TYR A 170 9.63 -5.79 11.60
N VAL A 171 9.68 -6.72 10.66
CA VAL A 171 10.09 -8.12 10.91
C VAL A 171 11.53 -8.22 11.45
N PHE A 172 12.43 -7.37 10.97
CA PHE A 172 13.82 -7.34 11.42
C PHE A 172 14.09 -6.32 12.52
N GLY A 173 13.07 -5.63 13.06
CA GLY A 173 13.21 -4.64 14.12
C GLY A 173 14.17 -3.50 13.75
N MET A 174 14.09 -3.02 12.50
CA MET A 174 15.01 -2.00 12.00
C MET A 174 14.73 -0.64 12.61
N ASP A 175 15.80 0.02 13.05
CA ASP A 175 15.75 1.37 13.58
C ASP A 175 15.42 2.41 12.49
N MET A 176 14.60 3.41 12.83
CA MET A 176 14.16 4.47 11.91
C MET A 176 15.31 5.34 11.39
N GLY A 177 16.39 5.49 12.15
CA GLY A 177 17.60 6.21 11.74
C GLY A 177 18.51 5.43 10.79
N SER A 178 18.21 4.15 10.52
CA SER A 178 18.97 3.37 9.55
C SER A 178 18.74 3.86 8.13
N SER A 179 19.80 4.01 7.33
CA SER A 179 19.70 4.35 5.90
C SER A 179 18.87 3.33 5.10
N TRP A 180 18.82 2.07 5.56
CA TRP A 180 18.04 1.01 4.94
C TRP A 180 16.57 0.97 5.37
N TYR A 181 16.18 1.74 6.39
CA TYR A 181 14.85 1.65 6.99
C TYR A 181 13.74 1.84 5.96
N GLY A 182 13.79 2.90 5.15
CA GLY A 182 12.73 3.18 4.19
C GLY A 182 12.63 2.11 3.08
N PHE A 183 13.76 1.54 2.64
CA PHE A 183 13.75 0.42 1.69
C PHE A 183 13.06 -0.80 2.32
N ALA A 184 13.50 -1.20 3.51
CA ALA A 184 12.95 -2.33 4.24
C ALA A 184 11.48 -2.13 4.62
N GLN A 185 11.06 -0.89 4.86
CA GLN A 185 9.67 -0.54 5.11
C GLN A 185 8.80 -0.67 3.86
N SER A 186 9.36 -0.43 2.67
CA SER A 186 8.67 -0.61 1.38
C SER A 186 8.57 -2.07 0.94
N PHE A 187 9.55 -2.90 1.35
CA PHE A 187 9.59 -4.32 1.02
C PHE A 187 8.68 -5.11 1.96
N ARG A 188 7.48 -5.46 1.47
CA ARG A 188 6.40 -6.02 2.28
C ARG A 188 5.74 -7.23 1.64
N LEU A 189 5.30 -8.17 2.47
CA LEU A 189 4.66 -9.40 2.01
C LEU A 189 3.32 -9.14 1.27
N ASP A 190 2.52 -8.20 1.74
CA ASP A 190 1.26 -7.81 1.09
C ASP A 190 1.50 -7.15 -0.28
N ASN A 191 2.58 -6.39 -0.45
CA ASN A 191 2.99 -5.87 -1.76
C ASN A 191 3.34 -7.01 -2.73
N ILE A 192 4.09 -8.02 -2.26
CA ILE A 192 4.44 -9.20 -3.08
C ILE A 192 3.17 -9.94 -3.52
N TRP A 193 2.19 -10.04 -2.64
CA TRP A 193 0.89 -10.62 -2.97
C TRP A 193 0.13 -9.76 -4.00
N GLY A 194 0.10 -8.43 -3.83
CA GLY A 194 -0.50 -7.50 -4.79
C GLY A 194 0.15 -7.57 -6.17
N ILE A 195 1.47 -7.77 -6.24
CA ILE A 195 2.22 -8.03 -7.49
C ILE A 195 1.71 -9.33 -8.13
N TYR A 196 1.60 -10.41 -7.36
CA TYR A 196 1.06 -11.68 -7.86
C TYR A 196 -0.37 -11.50 -8.43
N LEU A 197 -1.25 -10.80 -7.70
CA LEU A 197 -2.60 -10.51 -8.17
C LEU A 197 -2.60 -9.69 -9.46
N THR A 198 -1.69 -8.71 -9.57
CA THR A 198 -1.50 -7.92 -10.77
C THR A 198 -1.14 -8.80 -11.97
N VAL A 199 -0.21 -9.74 -11.80
CA VAL A 199 0.19 -10.69 -12.85
C VAL A 199 -0.96 -11.61 -13.27
N VAL A 200 -1.70 -12.17 -12.30
CA VAL A 200 -2.87 -13.02 -12.57
C VAL A 200 -3.94 -12.25 -13.35
N GLY A 201 -4.19 -11.01 -12.94
CA GLY A 201 -5.13 -10.11 -13.58
C GLY A 201 -4.78 -9.75 -15.01
N ILE A 202 -3.54 -9.33 -15.27
CA ILE A 202 -3.05 -9.06 -16.63
C ILE A 202 -3.25 -10.30 -17.50
N LYS A 203 -2.88 -11.49 -17.01
CA LYS A 203 -3.07 -12.75 -17.75
C LYS A 203 -4.55 -13.06 -18.03
N GLN A 204 -5.46 -12.64 -17.15
CA GLN A 204 -6.89 -12.89 -17.30
C GLN A 204 -7.57 -11.88 -18.24
N TRP A 205 -7.03 -10.67 -18.36
CA TRP A 205 -7.59 -9.56 -19.15
C TRP A 205 -6.90 -9.35 -20.50
N THR A 206 -5.77 -10.02 -20.75
CA THR A 206 -4.97 -9.88 -21.97
C THR A 206 -4.62 -11.24 -22.56
N SER A 207 -4.26 -11.27 -23.84
CA SER A 207 -3.74 -12.43 -24.58
C SER A 207 -2.26 -12.74 -24.25
N PHE A 208 -1.64 -11.99 -23.35
CA PHE A 208 -0.21 -12.08 -23.08
C PHE A 208 0.21 -13.41 -22.44
N THR A 209 1.43 -13.84 -22.78
CA THR A 209 2.07 -14.97 -22.10
C THR A 209 2.34 -14.64 -20.63
N THR A 210 2.43 -15.67 -19.78
CA THR A 210 2.76 -15.49 -18.37
C THR A 210 4.06 -14.72 -18.18
N LYS A 211 5.10 -14.97 -18.99
CA LYS A 211 6.36 -14.21 -18.92
C LYS A 211 6.14 -12.71 -19.13
N LYS A 212 5.36 -12.32 -20.14
CA LYS A 212 5.09 -10.90 -20.43
C LYS A 212 4.23 -10.26 -19.33
N ALA A 213 3.19 -10.95 -18.86
CA ALA A 213 2.37 -10.50 -17.75
C ALA A 213 3.19 -10.31 -16.45
N THR A 214 4.11 -11.23 -16.15
CA THR A 214 5.03 -11.11 -15.01
C THR A 214 5.95 -9.91 -15.14
N ILE A 215 6.57 -9.71 -16.31
CA ILE A 215 7.45 -8.55 -16.54
C ILE A 215 6.67 -7.24 -16.32
N ILE A 216 5.46 -7.12 -16.86
CA ILE A 216 4.63 -5.93 -16.69
C ILE A 216 4.22 -5.75 -15.22
N GLY A 217 3.72 -6.78 -14.56
CA GLY A 217 3.24 -6.68 -13.18
C GLY A 217 4.34 -6.37 -12.16
N VAL A 218 5.57 -6.83 -12.41
CA VAL A 218 6.71 -6.66 -11.49
C VAL A 218 7.49 -5.36 -11.75
N ALA A 219 7.48 -4.85 -12.98
CA ALA A 219 8.34 -3.73 -13.39
C ALA A 219 8.23 -2.47 -12.51
N PRO A 220 7.03 -1.98 -12.11
CA PRO A 220 6.93 -0.79 -11.26
C PRO A 220 7.69 -0.95 -9.93
N TYR A 221 7.58 -2.11 -9.30
CA TYR A 221 8.20 -2.39 -8.01
C TYR A 221 9.71 -2.57 -8.14
N VAL A 222 10.18 -3.26 -9.18
CA VAL A 222 11.62 -3.40 -9.44
C VAL A 222 12.26 -2.03 -9.69
N ILE A 223 11.61 -1.14 -10.42
CA ILE A 223 12.11 0.23 -10.64
C ILE A 223 12.22 0.97 -9.32
N ILE A 224 11.14 1.00 -8.53
CA ILE A 224 11.12 1.70 -7.24
C ILE A 224 12.21 1.15 -6.30
N TRP A 225 12.27 -0.17 -6.12
CA TRP A 225 13.24 -0.80 -5.23
C TRP A 225 14.69 -0.63 -5.72
N SER A 226 14.93 -0.65 -7.03
CA SER A 226 16.27 -0.40 -7.58
C SER A 226 16.72 1.03 -7.34
N VAL A 227 15.83 2.02 -7.52
CA VAL A 227 16.13 3.43 -7.22
C VAL A 227 16.47 3.61 -5.74
N TRP A 228 15.69 3.00 -4.85
CA TRP A 228 15.96 3.02 -3.41
C TRP A 228 17.32 2.40 -3.07
N ILE A 229 17.62 1.22 -3.61
CA ILE A 229 18.92 0.56 -3.38
C ILE A 229 20.07 1.47 -3.83
N ILE A 230 19.97 2.11 -5.00
CA ILE A 230 20.99 3.03 -5.51
C ILE A 230 21.21 4.20 -4.54
N ILE A 231 20.14 4.81 -4.02
CA ILE A 231 20.21 5.92 -3.05
C ILE A 231 20.88 5.48 -1.74
N VAL A 232 20.62 4.25 -1.28
CA VAL A 232 21.14 3.76 0.01
C VAL A 232 22.61 3.37 -0.07
N ILE A 233 23.11 2.94 -1.23
CA ILE A 233 24.52 2.55 -1.43
C ILE A 233 25.41 3.67 -1.96
N SER A 234 24.83 4.81 -2.37
CA SER A 234 25.54 6.01 -2.85
C SER A 234 25.97 6.90 -1.68
#